data_AF-A0A0F3NLW6-F1
#
_entry.id   AF-A0A0F3NLW6-F1
#
_cell.length_a   1.000
_cell.length_b   1.000
_cell.length_c   1.000
_cell.angle_alpha   90.00
_cell.angle_beta   90.00
_cell.angle_gamma   90.00
#
_symmetry.space_group_name_H-M   'P 1'
#
loop_
_entity.id
_entity.type
_entity.pdbx_description
1 polymer ?
#
loop_
_entity_poly.entity_id
_entity_poly.type
_entity_poly.pdbx_seq_one_letter_code
_entity_poly.pdbx_strand_id
1 'polypeptide(L)'
;MLTLRPKTTIYTSLHTIYLICFASYILKVFFDTINNFIIMNTLIVIYTVFYKQAYTIITSSMILQVVNLLKKNEIVCFPTDTVYALACSAQSEAAINKIYHIKNRPSNKPISLLMQDIKQVNMFSRLEEQNLKIIQHLPPGKVTFVLPIHNHHYLPKSFFKNTIGIRIPTHPITLAILHSIGTPIIATSVNTAGAHSVSKASNIPDAIKKNISIIVKDDTLVSGLESTVIDLTSYKILRQGIVSDQEIYNIFQSVL
;
A
#
# COMPACT_ATOMS: atom_id res chain seq x y z
N MET A 1 -18.96 -15.92 -25.48
CA MET A 1 -17.95 -16.89 -24.98
C MET A 1 -17.20 -16.22 -23.83
N LEU A 2 -17.67 -16.42 -22.58
CA LEU A 2 -17.16 -15.76 -21.38
C LEU A 2 -15.96 -16.53 -20.85
N THR A 3 -14.74 -16.08 -21.13
CA THR A 3 -13.54 -16.60 -20.48
C THR A 3 -13.46 -16.07 -19.06
N LEU A 4 -13.90 -16.88 -18.09
CA LEU A 4 -13.63 -16.69 -16.67
C LEU A 4 -12.11 -16.73 -16.45
N ARG A 5 -11.48 -15.57 -16.26
CA ARG A 5 -10.09 -15.50 -15.78
C ARG A 5 -10.03 -16.10 -14.37
N PRO A 6 -9.14 -17.06 -14.08
CA PRO A 6 -9.00 -17.59 -12.73
C PRO A 6 -8.48 -16.47 -11.81
N LYS A 7 -9.30 -16.07 -10.82
CA LYS A 7 -8.90 -15.15 -9.77
C LYS A 7 -8.01 -15.90 -8.79
N THR A 8 -6.71 -15.67 -8.84
CA THR A 8 -5.76 -16.18 -7.84
C THR A 8 -5.91 -15.36 -6.56
N THR A 9 -6.83 -15.80 -5.69
CA THR A 9 -6.62 -15.58 -4.26
C THR A 9 -5.40 -16.40 -3.91
N ILE A 10 -4.30 -15.76 -3.53
CA ILE A 10 -3.15 -16.50 -3.00
C ILE A 10 -3.59 -17.07 -1.65
N TYR A 11 -4.14 -18.27 -1.67
CA TYR A 11 -3.98 -19.19 -0.56
C TYR A 11 -2.49 -19.47 -0.50
N THR A 12 -1.90 -19.43 0.69
CA THR A 12 -0.64 -20.13 0.95
C THR A 12 -0.75 -21.47 0.22
N SER A 13 0.11 -21.69 -0.77
CA SER A 13 -0.03 -22.86 -1.65
C SER A 13 -0.12 -24.11 -0.77
N LEU A 14 -0.86 -25.15 -1.18
CA LEU A 14 -0.93 -26.41 -0.43
C LEU A 14 0.46 -26.89 0.00
N HIS A 15 1.47 -26.58 -0.82
CA HIS A 15 2.88 -26.83 -0.56
C HIS A 15 3.45 -26.05 0.63
N THR A 16 3.01 -24.83 0.87
CA THR A 16 3.39 -23.98 2.01
C THR A 16 2.75 -24.47 3.32
N ILE A 17 1.48 -24.86 3.29
CA ILE A 17 0.83 -25.53 4.45
C ILE A 17 1.56 -26.85 4.72
N TYR A 18 1.91 -27.60 3.69
CA TYR A 18 2.68 -28.84 3.81
C TYR A 18 4.07 -28.60 4.42
N LEU A 19 4.81 -27.57 4.01
CA LEU A 19 6.11 -27.24 4.61
C LEU A 19 5.99 -26.80 6.08
N ILE A 20 4.99 -26.00 6.42
CA ILE A 20 4.75 -25.56 7.80
C ILE A 20 4.32 -26.76 8.66
N CYS A 21 3.37 -27.56 8.20
CA CYS A 21 2.92 -28.77 8.90
C CYS A 21 4.02 -29.83 9.01
N PHE A 22 4.86 -29.98 7.98
CA PHE A 22 6.00 -30.89 7.99
C PHE A 22 7.08 -30.41 8.97
N ALA A 23 7.39 -29.11 9.00
CA ALA A 23 8.29 -28.52 9.98
C ALA A 23 7.76 -28.65 11.41
N SER A 24 6.45 -28.41 11.65
CA SER A 24 5.81 -28.60 12.95
C SER A 24 5.75 -30.08 13.37
N TYR A 25 5.56 -31.00 12.43
CA TYR A 25 5.57 -32.44 12.67
C TYR A 25 6.97 -32.95 13.03
N ILE A 26 8.00 -32.54 12.30
CA ILE A 26 9.41 -32.80 12.64
C ILE A 26 9.69 -32.27 14.06
N LEU A 27 9.28 -31.04 14.38
CA LEU A 27 9.44 -30.50 15.73
C LEU A 27 8.76 -31.36 16.81
N LYS A 28 7.52 -31.82 16.59
CA LYS A 28 6.79 -32.66 17.55
C LYS A 28 7.49 -34.00 17.79
N VAL A 29 7.95 -34.65 16.71
CA VAL A 29 8.70 -35.91 16.77
C VAL A 29 10.05 -35.73 17.51
N PHE A 30 10.70 -34.57 17.36
CA PHE A 30 11.98 -34.28 18.02
C PHE A 30 11.83 -33.82 19.49
N PHE A 31 10.74 -33.13 19.84
CA PHE A 31 10.49 -32.65 21.21
C PHE A 31 10.27 -33.81 22.20
N ASP A 32 9.60 -34.88 21.74
CA ASP A 32 9.35 -36.07 22.56
C ASP A 32 10.62 -36.91 22.82
N THR A 33 11.75 -36.58 22.17
CA THR A 33 12.95 -37.43 22.17
C THR A 33 14.20 -36.76 22.78
N ILE A 34 14.22 -35.43 23.00
CA ILE A 34 15.47 -34.71 23.31
C ILE A 34 15.34 -33.77 24.52
N ASN A 35 15.93 -34.18 25.66
CA ASN A 35 16.12 -33.35 26.86
C ASN A 35 17.35 -32.41 26.80
N ASN A 36 17.90 -32.13 25.61
CA ASN A 36 19.15 -31.40 25.45
C ASN A 36 18.92 -29.95 24.98
N PHE A 37 19.13 -29.01 25.90
CA PHE A 37 18.98 -27.56 25.72
C PHE A 37 19.77 -26.99 24.52
N ILE A 38 20.95 -27.55 24.20
CA ILE A 38 21.79 -27.08 23.09
C ILE A 38 21.15 -27.42 21.74
N ILE A 39 20.61 -28.63 21.61
CA ILE A 39 19.94 -29.09 20.39
C ILE A 39 18.66 -28.28 20.17
N MET A 40 17.89 -28.03 21.22
CA MET A 40 16.65 -27.26 21.12
C MET A 40 16.91 -25.81 20.66
N ASN A 41 17.93 -25.13 21.20
CA ASN A 41 18.33 -23.79 20.75
C ASN A 41 18.82 -23.80 19.30
N THR A 42 19.60 -24.81 18.91
CA THR A 42 20.09 -24.95 17.53
C THR A 42 18.94 -25.13 16.54
N LEU A 43 17.94 -25.95 16.89
CA LEU A 43 16.73 -26.14 16.10
C LEU A 43 15.89 -24.86 15.98
N ILE A 44 15.77 -24.06 17.04
CA ILE A 44 15.10 -22.74 16.98
C ILE A 44 15.82 -21.80 16.02
N VAL A 45 17.15 -21.72 16.08
CA VAL A 45 17.93 -20.86 15.19
C VAL A 45 17.73 -21.30 13.73
N ILE A 46 17.86 -22.60 13.46
CA ILE A 46 17.64 -23.18 12.13
C ILE A 46 16.22 -22.85 11.64
N TYR A 47 15.19 -23.12 12.45
CA TYR A 47 13.80 -22.80 12.13
C TYR A 47 13.61 -21.32 11.79
N THR A 48 14.17 -20.42 12.61
CA THR A 48 14.06 -18.98 12.42
C THR A 48 14.70 -18.53 11.11
N VAL A 49 15.88 -19.07 10.78
CA VAL A 49 16.59 -18.77 9.52
C VAL A 49 15.79 -19.28 8.31
N PHE A 50 15.34 -20.53 8.32
CA PHE A 50 14.56 -21.10 7.22
C PHE A 50 13.21 -20.41 7.06
N TYR A 51 12.51 -20.12 8.16
CA TYR A 51 11.25 -19.38 8.13
C TYR A 51 11.43 -17.99 7.55
N LYS A 52 12.47 -17.25 8.00
CA LYS A 52 12.77 -15.91 7.48
C LYS A 52 13.12 -15.95 5.99
N GLN A 53 13.88 -16.94 5.54
CA GLN A 53 14.26 -17.09 4.14
C GLN A 53 13.05 -17.46 3.26
N ALA A 54 12.23 -18.43 3.68
CA ALA A 54 11.01 -18.81 2.98
C ALA A 54 10.01 -17.64 2.92
N TYR A 55 9.81 -16.93 4.03
CA TYR A 55 8.98 -15.73 4.10
C TYR A 55 9.48 -14.64 3.14
N THR A 56 10.80 -14.43 3.07
CA THR A 56 11.41 -13.46 2.14
C THR A 56 11.18 -13.84 0.68
N ILE A 57 11.37 -15.12 0.33
CA ILE A 57 11.15 -15.62 -1.05
C ILE A 57 9.68 -15.50 -1.46
N ILE A 58 8.76 -15.94 -0.60
CA ILE A 58 7.31 -15.86 -0.85
C ILE A 58 6.89 -14.41 -1.03
N THR A 59 7.31 -13.53 -0.12
CA THR A 59 7.04 -12.09 -0.18
C THR A 59 7.56 -11.52 -1.50
N SER A 60 8.81 -11.84 -1.88
CA SER A 60 9.40 -11.37 -3.14
C SER A 60 8.60 -11.81 -4.37
N SER A 61 8.14 -13.07 -4.42
CA SER A 61 7.34 -13.59 -5.55
C SER A 61 5.98 -12.89 -5.69
N MET A 62 5.29 -12.68 -4.56
CA MET A 62 4.02 -11.97 -4.52
C MET A 62 4.17 -10.51 -4.95
N ILE A 63 5.21 -9.83 -4.46
CA ILE A 63 5.51 -8.43 -4.83
C ILE A 63 5.74 -8.33 -6.34
N LEU A 64 6.54 -9.22 -6.92
CA LEU A 64 6.78 -9.26 -8.36
C LEU A 64 5.48 -9.52 -9.15
N GLN A 65 4.60 -10.39 -8.65
CA GLN A 65 3.30 -10.62 -9.27
C GLN A 65 2.43 -9.36 -9.28
N VAL A 66 2.36 -8.62 -8.16
CA VAL A 66 1.65 -7.34 -8.07
C VAL A 66 2.22 -6.32 -9.05
N VAL A 67 3.55 -6.18 -9.08
CA VAL A 67 4.25 -5.26 -10.00
C VAL A 67 3.95 -5.60 -11.46
N ASN A 68 3.96 -6.88 -11.82
CA ASN A 68 3.64 -7.32 -13.18
C ASN A 68 2.19 -7.01 -13.57
N LEU A 69 1.24 -7.15 -12.64
CA LEU A 69 -0.16 -6.77 -12.87
C LEU A 69 -0.31 -5.25 -13.03
N LEU A 70 0.34 -4.46 -12.18
CA LEU A 70 0.35 -3.00 -12.30
C LEU A 70 0.91 -2.55 -13.66
N LYS A 71 2.03 -3.14 -14.11
CA LYS A 71 2.63 -2.88 -15.43
C LYS A 71 1.72 -3.28 -16.60
N LYS A 72 0.81 -4.24 -16.39
CA LYS A 72 -0.22 -4.66 -17.35
C LYS A 72 -1.52 -3.84 -17.25
N ASN A 73 -1.51 -2.71 -16.52
CA ASN A 73 -2.68 -1.83 -16.34
C ASN A 73 -3.87 -2.54 -15.69
N GLU A 74 -3.59 -3.56 -14.87
CA GLU A 74 -4.56 -4.27 -14.06
C GLU A 74 -4.77 -3.55 -12.72
N ILE A 75 -5.94 -3.77 -12.12
CA ILE A 75 -6.29 -3.21 -10.81
C ILE A 75 -5.88 -4.20 -9.73
N VAL A 76 -5.15 -3.73 -8.73
CA VAL A 76 -4.69 -4.53 -7.60
C VAL A 76 -5.22 -3.96 -6.30
N CYS A 77 -5.24 -4.77 -5.26
CA CYS A 77 -5.57 -4.32 -3.91
C CYS A 77 -4.51 -4.83 -2.93
N PHE A 78 -4.03 -3.93 -2.07
CA PHE A 78 -3.02 -4.25 -1.07
C PHE A 78 -3.20 -3.38 0.18
N PRO A 79 -2.68 -3.82 1.34
CA PRO A 79 -2.81 -3.08 2.60
C PRO A 79 -1.84 -1.91 2.65
N THR A 80 -2.30 -0.78 3.18
CA THR A 80 -1.44 0.34 3.59
C THR A 80 -1.54 0.50 5.11
N ASP A 81 -0.71 1.37 5.68
CA ASP A 81 -0.69 1.64 7.12
C ASP A 81 -1.92 2.42 7.63
N THR A 82 -2.86 2.77 6.73
CA THR A 82 -4.16 3.37 7.08
C THR A 82 -5.30 2.42 6.75
N VAL A 83 -5.52 2.16 5.46
CA VAL A 83 -6.61 1.31 4.95
C VAL A 83 -6.13 0.50 3.75
N TYR A 84 -6.92 -0.47 3.33
CA TYR A 84 -6.68 -1.16 2.06
C TYR A 84 -6.83 -0.19 0.87
N ALA A 85 -5.86 -0.26 -0.03
CA ALA A 85 -5.82 0.54 -1.25
C ALA A 85 -6.38 -0.25 -2.43
N LEU A 86 -7.25 0.38 -3.21
CA LEU A 86 -7.54 0.02 -4.59
C LEU A 86 -6.56 0.79 -5.47
N ALA A 87 -5.73 0.07 -6.24
CA ALA A 87 -4.55 0.65 -6.84
C ALA A 87 -4.34 0.26 -8.31
N CYS A 88 -3.68 1.15 -9.04
CA CYS A 88 -3.25 0.93 -10.42
C CYS A 88 -1.98 1.74 -10.75
N SER A 89 -1.39 1.48 -11.93
CA SER A 89 -0.27 2.29 -12.42
C SER A 89 -0.67 3.75 -12.59
N ALA A 90 0.17 4.68 -12.13
CA ALA A 90 -0.03 6.12 -12.33
C ALA A 90 0.28 6.61 -13.75
N GLN A 91 0.93 5.78 -14.57
CA GLN A 91 1.28 6.11 -15.95
C GLN A 91 0.17 5.76 -16.95
N SER A 92 -0.89 5.08 -16.50
CA SER A 92 -1.94 4.54 -17.37
C SER A 92 -3.26 5.26 -17.20
N GLU A 93 -3.61 6.11 -18.16
CA GLU A 93 -4.94 6.74 -18.20
C GLU A 93 -6.07 5.70 -18.21
N ALA A 94 -5.89 4.59 -18.94
CA ALA A 94 -6.86 3.52 -18.99
C ALA A 94 -7.07 2.88 -17.60
N ALA A 95 -6.00 2.65 -16.84
CA ALA A 95 -6.10 2.07 -15.51
C ALA A 95 -6.72 3.07 -14.51
N ILE A 96 -6.37 4.35 -14.60
CA ILE A 96 -6.97 5.42 -13.79
C ILE A 96 -8.48 5.51 -14.05
N ASN A 97 -8.90 5.50 -15.31
CA ASN A 97 -10.32 5.50 -15.68
C ASN A 97 -11.06 4.28 -15.11
N LYS A 98 -10.45 3.09 -15.11
CA LYS A 98 -11.03 1.91 -14.45
C LYS A 98 -11.26 2.14 -12.95
N ILE A 99 -10.32 2.77 -12.24
CA ILE A 99 -10.51 3.12 -10.82
C ILE A 99 -11.73 4.03 -10.64
N TYR A 100 -11.83 5.12 -11.41
CA TYR A 100 -12.98 6.03 -11.33
C TYR A 100 -14.30 5.30 -11.58
N HIS A 101 -14.35 4.44 -12.59
CA HIS A 101 -15.53 3.64 -12.93
C HIS A 101 -15.91 2.66 -11.80
N ILE A 102 -14.95 1.88 -11.28
CA ILE A 102 -15.18 0.93 -10.18
C ILE A 102 -15.73 1.64 -8.94
N LYS A 103 -15.23 2.85 -8.68
CA LYS A 103 -15.58 3.65 -7.50
C LYS A 103 -16.88 4.45 -7.68
N ASN A 104 -17.43 4.48 -8.89
CA ASN A 104 -18.46 5.44 -9.30
C ASN A 104 -18.09 6.88 -8.85
N ARG A 105 -16.81 7.25 -9.05
CA ARG A 105 -16.25 8.51 -8.59
C ARG A 105 -16.37 9.55 -9.71
N PRO A 106 -16.85 10.77 -9.43
CA PRO A 106 -16.79 11.87 -10.38
C PRO A 106 -15.35 12.11 -10.86
N SER A 107 -15.15 12.30 -12.16
CA SER A 107 -13.82 12.49 -12.77
C SER A 107 -13.09 13.76 -12.28
N ASN A 108 -13.83 14.72 -11.73
CA ASN A 108 -13.27 15.95 -11.16
C ASN A 108 -12.74 15.77 -9.72
N LYS A 109 -13.01 14.65 -9.05
CA LYS A 109 -12.51 14.39 -7.69
C LYS A 109 -11.12 13.77 -7.75
N PRO A 110 -10.05 14.50 -7.37
CA PRO A 110 -8.68 14.04 -7.53
C PRO A 110 -8.41 12.73 -6.77
N ILE A 111 -7.44 11.96 -7.25
CA ILE A 111 -6.95 10.74 -6.60
C ILE A 111 -5.48 10.94 -6.24
N SER A 112 -5.06 10.40 -5.09
CA SER A 112 -3.70 10.50 -4.58
C SER A 112 -2.76 9.45 -5.19
N LEU A 113 -1.48 9.80 -5.17
CA LEU A 113 -0.36 8.94 -5.52
C LEU A 113 0.31 8.41 -4.25
N LEU A 114 0.69 7.13 -4.27
CA LEU A 114 1.65 6.57 -3.34
C LEU A 114 3.04 6.67 -3.95
N MET A 115 3.99 7.13 -3.14
CA MET A 115 5.40 7.27 -3.49
C MET A 115 6.28 6.62 -2.43
N GLN A 116 7.46 6.14 -2.84
CA GLN A 116 8.35 5.39 -1.95
C GLN A 116 9.10 6.27 -0.93
N ASP A 117 9.43 7.52 -1.30
CA ASP A 117 10.24 8.42 -0.50
C ASP A 117 10.16 9.88 -1.00
N ILE A 118 10.78 10.80 -0.24
CA ILE A 118 10.88 12.22 -0.58
C ILE A 118 11.69 12.47 -1.85
N LYS A 119 12.66 11.60 -2.17
CA LYS A 119 13.45 11.73 -3.40
C LYS A 119 12.55 11.57 -4.64
N GLN A 120 11.62 10.61 -4.59
CA GLN A 120 10.61 10.44 -5.63
C GLN A 120 9.64 11.61 -5.68
N VAL A 121 9.24 12.18 -4.53
CA VAL A 121 8.41 13.41 -4.50
C VAL A 121 9.08 14.56 -5.25
N ASN A 122 10.38 14.79 -5.00
CA ASN A 122 11.17 15.84 -5.63
C ASN A 122 11.29 15.71 -7.15
N MET A 123 11.02 14.52 -7.72
CA MET A 123 10.93 14.37 -9.17
C MET A 123 9.70 15.06 -9.76
N PHE A 124 8.59 15.14 -9.01
CA PHE A 124 7.32 15.68 -9.51
C PHE A 124 7.00 17.08 -8.99
N SER A 125 7.42 17.38 -7.77
CA SER A 125 7.18 18.66 -7.09
C SER A 125 8.46 19.17 -6.47
N ARG A 126 8.83 20.43 -6.72
CA ARG A 126 9.88 21.09 -5.97
C ARG A 126 9.39 21.38 -4.55
N LEU A 127 10.00 20.73 -3.56
CA LEU A 127 9.71 21.00 -2.16
C LEU A 127 10.47 22.25 -1.72
N GLU A 128 9.74 23.30 -1.39
CA GLU A 128 10.28 24.45 -0.68
C GLU A 128 10.72 24.06 0.73
N GLU A 129 11.62 24.83 1.33
CA GLU A 129 12.18 24.54 2.66
C GLU A 129 11.08 24.38 3.73
N GLN A 130 10.10 25.28 3.73
CA GLN A 130 8.93 25.22 4.63
C GLN A 130 8.12 23.93 4.45
N ASN A 131 7.84 23.54 3.21
CA ASN A 131 7.07 22.33 2.93
C ASN A 131 7.84 21.07 3.32
N LEU A 132 9.16 21.05 3.12
CA LEU A 132 10.01 19.95 3.56
C LEU A 132 10.03 19.84 5.09
N LYS A 133 10.18 20.96 5.81
CA LYS A 133 10.12 21.00 7.27
C LYS A 133 8.78 20.50 7.79
N ILE A 134 7.66 20.98 7.24
CA ILE A 134 6.33 20.49 7.59
C ILE A 134 6.27 18.97 7.41
N ILE A 135 6.63 18.46 6.23
CA ILE A 135 6.57 17.02 5.93
C ILE A 135 7.41 16.18 6.91
N GLN A 136 8.58 16.67 7.33
CA GLN A 136 9.44 15.99 8.31
C GLN A 136 8.83 15.90 9.72
N HIS A 137 7.95 16.84 10.09
CA HIS A 137 7.24 16.82 11.37
C HIS A 137 5.95 15.99 11.32
N LEU A 138 5.45 15.63 10.14
CA LEU A 138 4.23 14.83 10.02
C LEU A 138 4.49 13.37 10.40
N PRO A 139 3.52 12.70 11.04
CA PRO A 139 3.62 11.27 11.31
C PRO A 139 3.73 10.48 9.99
N PRO A 140 4.77 9.63 9.82
CA PRO A 140 5.02 8.89 8.59
C PRO A 140 3.83 8.02 8.16
N GLY A 141 3.48 8.08 6.87
CA GLY A 141 2.38 7.29 6.31
C GLY A 141 0.98 7.82 6.62
N LYS A 142 0.82 8.77 7.55
CA LYS A 142 -0.49 9.16 8.06
C LYS A 142 -1.12 10.36 7.36
N VAL A 143 -0.34 11.07 6.54
CA VAL A 143 -0.79 12.29 5.87
C VAL A 143 -0.60 12.19 4.36
N THR A 144 -1.57 12.70 3.63
CA THR A 144 -1.52 12.97 2.19
C THR A 144 -1.39 14.47 2.01
N PHE A 145 -0.34 14.91 1.34
CA PHE A 145 -0.10 16.33 1.10
C PHE A 145 -0.29 16.66 -0.38
N VAL A 146 -1.01 17.75 -0.64
CA VAL A 146 -1.21 18.31 -1.98
C VAL A 146 -0.09 19.30 -2.27
N LEU A 147 0.58 19.11 -3.40
CA LEU A 147 1.73 19.88 -3.83
C LEU A 147 1.59 20.32 -5.30
N PRO A 148 2.25 21.43 -5.69
CA PRO A 148 2.26 21.88 -7.07
C PRO A 148 3.08 20.95 -7.97
N ILE A 149 2.55 20.62 -9.14
CA ILE A 149 3.28 19.84 -10.13
C ILE A 149 4.29 20.76 -10.82
N HIS A 150 5.56 20.38 -10.76
CA HIS A 150 6.64 21.03 -11.49
C HIS A 150 7.07 20.20 -12.70
N ASN A 151 6.95 18.87 -12.61
CA ASN A 151 7.23 17.96 -13.70
C ASN A 151 6.20 16.83 -13.70
N HIS A 152 5.47 16.69 -14.81
CA HIS A 152 4.53 15.58 -14.96
C HIS A 152 5.27 14.24 -15.13
N HIS A 153 6.50 14.25 -15.63
CA HIS A 153 7.22 13.06 -16.08
C HIS A 153 6.29 12.21 -16.97
N TYR A 154 5.89 11.03 -16.49
CA TYR A 154 5.03 10.06 -17.17
C TYR A 154 3.59 10.08 -16.63
N LEU A 155 3.22 11.05 -15.79
CA LEU A 155 1.86 11.20 -15.30
C LEU A 155 0.97 11.83 -16.38
N PRO A 156 -0.24 11.27 -16.60
CA PRO A 156 -1.15 11.79 -17.60
C PRO A 156 -1.74 13.15 -17.21
N LYS A 157 -1.53 14.15 -18.07
CA LYS A 157 -2.01 15.54 -17.85
C LYS A 157 -3.53 15.67 -17.78
N SER A 158 -4.26 14.69 -18.32
CA SER A 158 -5.73 14.62 -18.24
C SER A 158 -6.23 14.53 -16.80
N PHE A 159 -5.46 13.90 -15.89
CA PHE A 159 -5.81 13.73 -14.48
C PHE A 159 -5.04 14.66 -13.55
N PHE A 160 -3.83 15.06 -13.94
CA PHE A 160 -2.92 15.84 -13.11
C PHE A 160 -2.59 17.14 -13.83
N LYS A 161 -3.28 18.23 -13.48
CA LYS A 161 -3.10 19.55 -14.11
C LYS A 161 -2.12 20.43 -13.36
N ASN A 162 -2.51 20.89 -12.17
CA ASN A 162 -1.74 21.89 -11.41
C ASN A 162 -1.14 21.32 -10.13
N THR A 163 -1.84 20.40 -9.48
CA THR A 163 -1.44 19.83 -8.19
C THR A 163 -1.57 18.31 -8.17
N ILE A 164 -0.80 17.68 -7.29
CA ILE A 164 -0.81 16.25 -7.00
C ILE A 164 -0.98 16.01 -5.51
N GLY A 165 -1.90 15.11 -5.15
CA GLY A 165 -1.96 14.57 -3.80
C GLY A 165 -0.98 13.42 -3.66
N ILE A 166 -0.06 13.49 -2.71
CA ILE A 166 1.01 12.52 -2.52
C ILE A 166 0.96 11.97 -1.09
N ARG A 167 1.20 10.68 -0.94
CA ARG A 167 1.38 10.01 0.34
C ARG A 167 2.58 9.06 0.26
N ILE A 168 3.40 9.06 1.30
CA ILE A 168 4.50 8.11 1.48
C ILE A 168 4.08 7.12 2.56
N PRO A 169 3.53 5.94 2.20
CA PRO A 169 3.04 4.95 3.18
C PRO A 169 4.20 4.26 3.90
N THR A 170 3.90 3.65 5.05
CA THR A 170 4.91 2.94 5.87
C THR A 170 4.70 1.43 5.94
N HIS A 171 3.63 0.91 5.34
CA HIS A 171 3.36 -0.52 5.32
C HIS A 171 4.45 -1.28 4.53
N PRO A 172 5.14 -2.28 5.11
CA PRO A 172 6.28 -2.95 4.47
C PRO A 172 5.96 -3.54 3.09
N ILE A 173 4.80 -4.21 2.95
CA ILE A 173 4.33 -4.71 1.65
C ILE A 173 4.16 -3.58 0.63
N THR A 174 3.50 -2.47 1.01
CA THR A 174 3.29 -1.34 0.08
C THR A 174 4.63 -0.72 -0.33
N LEU A 175 5.55 -0.51 0.62
CA LEU A 175 6.89 0.00 0.34
C LEU A 175 7.66 -0.94 -0.60
N ALA A 176 7.61 -2.25 -0.37
CA ALA A 176 8.25 -3.23 -1.23
C ALA A 176 7.68 -3.20 -2.67
N ILE A 177 6.37 -3.02 -2.84
CA ILE A 177 5.74 -2.83 -4.16
C ILE A 177 6.26 -1.54 -4.82
N LEU A 178 6.26 -0.42 -4.09
CA LEU A 178 6.69 0.89 -4.60
C LEU A 178 8.16 0.89 -5.04
N HIS A 179 9.05 0.32 -4.22
CA HIS A 179 10.45 0.15 -4.58
C HIS A 179 10.63 -0.77 -5.80
N SER A 180 9.87 -1.86 -5.88
CA SER A 180 10.00 -2.83 -6.98
C SER A 180 9.44 -2.31 -8.31
N ILE A 181 8.40 -1.47 -8.30
CA ILE A 181 7.84 -0.87 -9.52
C ILE A 181 8.61 0.38 -9.97
N GLY A 182 9.22 1.11 -9.04
CA GLY A 182 10.04 2.30 -9.30
C GLY A 182 9.27 3.54 -9.79
N THR A 183 7.94 3.47 -9.87
CA THR A 183 7.06 4.54 -10.35
C THR A 183 5.91 4.77 -9.36
N PRO A 184 5.29 5.97 -9.34
CA PRO A 184 4.16 6.21 -8.46
C PRO A 184 2.98 5.28 -8.77
N ILE A 185 2.21 4.97 -7.72
CA ILE A 185 1.00 4.16 -7.82
C ILE A 185 -0.21 5.05 -7.50
N ILE A 186 -1.25 4.97 -8.32
CA ILE A 186 -2.55 5.56 -7.99
C ILE A 186 -3.17 4.72 -6.91
N ALA A 187 -3.61 5.35 -5.82
CA ALA A 187 -4.31 4.64 -4.75
C ALA A 187 -5.46 5.46 -4.20
N THR A 188 -6.56 4.74 -3.92
CA THR A 188 -7.71 5.25 -3.19
C THR A 188 -8.18 4.18 -2.21
N SER A 189 -8.88 4.57 -1.15
CA SER A 189 -9.41 3.61 -0.19
C SER A 189 -10.41 2.66 -0.86
N VAL A 190 -10.46 1.43 -0.36
CA VAL A 190 -11.49 0.46 -0.73
C VAL A 190 -12.74 0.77 0.08
N ASN A 191 -13.74 1.36 -0.58
CA ASN A 191 -15.09 1.61 -0.07
C ASN A 191 -16.07 1.76 -1.24
N THR A 192 -17.36 1.59 -1.04
CA THR A 192 -18.36 2.14 -1.96
C THR A 192 -18.56 3.62 -1.62
N ALA A 193 -19.05 4.44 -2.56
CA ALA A 193 -19.26 5.87 -2.31
C ALA A 193 -20.14 6.06 -1.05
N GLY A 194 -19.63 6.75 -0.03
CA GLY A 194 -20.30 6.98 1.24
C GLY A 194 -20.10 5.91 2.33
N ALA A 195 -19.46 4.78 2.03
CA ALA A 195 -19.19 3.72 3.01
C ALA A 195 -17.83 3.89 3.71
N HIS A 196 -17.69 3.25 4.89
CA HIS A 196 -16.45 3.19 5.63
C HIS A 196 -15.35 2.45 4.86
N SER A 197 -14.11 2.90 5.05
CA SER A 197 -12.93 2.33 4.41
C SER A 197 -12.57 0.98 5.01
N VAL A 198 -12.08 0.08 4.17
CA VAL A 198 -11.81 -1.31 4.54
C VAL A 198 -10.46 -1.43 5.26
N SER A 199 -10.48 -1.98 6.48
CA SER A 199 -9.30 -2.31 7.28
C SER A 199 -8.89 -3.78 7.21
N LYS A 200 -9.76 -4.66 6.74
CA LYS A 200 -9.51 -6.11 6.63
C LYS A 200 -9.80 -6.61 5.22
N ALA A 201 -8.92 -7.43 4.66
CA ALA A 201 -9.12 -7.97 3.31
C ALA A 201 -10.45 -8.73 3.13
N SER A 202 -10.93 -9.39 4.20
CA SER A 202 -12.22 -10.09 4.19
C SER A 202 -13.40 -9.17 3.87
N ASN A 203 -13.31 -7.90 4.28
CA ASN A 203 -14.39 -6.92 4.23
C ASN A 203 -14.43 -6.15 2.91
N ILE A 204 -13.55 -6.46 1.95
CA ILE A 204 -13.59 -5.85 0.62
C ILE A 204 -14.93 -6.24 -0.05
N PRO A 205 -15.75 -5.27 -0.50
CA PRO A 205 -17.04 -5.56 -1.13
C PRO A 205 -16.92 -6.40 -2.40
N ASP A 206 -17.79 -7.38 -2.60
CA ASP A 206 -17.73 -8.28 -3.77
C ASP A 206 -17.87 -7.52 -5.10
N ALA A 207 -18.66 -6.45 -5.09
CA ALA A 207 -18.79 -5.52 -6.21
C ALA A 207 -17.46 -4.87 -6.63
N ILE A 208 -16.52 -4.69 -5.71
CA ILE A 208 -15.16 -4.21 -5.97
C ILE A 208 -14.24 -5.40 -6.27
N LYS A 209 -14.31 -6.49 -5.48
CA LYS A 209 -13.49 -7.71 -5.68
C LYS A 209 -13.55 -8.24 -7.11
N LYS A 210 -14.70 -8.12 -7.79
CA LYS A 210 -14.83 -8.60 -9.18
C LYS A 210 -13.95 -7.88 -10.20
N ASN A 211 -13.49 -6.66 -9.88
CA ASN A 211 -12.65 -5.85 -10.74
C ASN A 211 -11.17 -5.87 -10.34
N ILE A 212 -10.82 -6.60 -9.28
CA ILE A 212 -9.46 -6.68 -8.76
C ILE A 212 -8.80 -7.97 -9.25
N SER A 213 -7.61 -7.84 -9.83
CA SER A 213 -6.81 -8.95 -10.35
C SER A 213 -6.03 -9.69 -9.27
N ILE A 214 -5.64 -9.01 -8.18
CA ILE A 214 -5.03 -9.62 -7.00
C ILE A 214 -5.37 -8.83 -5.73
N ILE A 215 -5.63 -9.54 -4.63
CA ILE A 215 -5.75 -8.97 -3.29
C ILE A 215 -4.61 -9.53 -2.45
N VAL A 216 -3.66 -8.67 -2.08
CA VAL A 216 -2.63 -8.99 -1.07
C VAL A 216 -3.25 -8.82 0.30
N LYS A 217 -3.07 -9.79 1.20
CA LYS A 217 -3.68 -9.79 2.54
C LYS A 217 -2.61 -9.65 3.61
N ASP A 218 -2.67 -8.56 4.36
CA ASP A 218 -1.92 -8.35 5.61
C ASP A 218 -2.66 -7.27 6.41
N ASP A 219 -3.44 -7.71 7.39
CA ASP A 219 -4.29 -6.80 8.19
C ASP A 219 -3.52 -6.21 9.39
N THR A 220 -2.26 -6.61 9.61
CA THR A 220 -1.55 -6.41 10.90
C THR A 220 -1.26 -4.95 11.23
N LEU A 221 -0.97 -4.12 10.22
CA LEU A 221 -0.55 -2.73 10.38
C LEU A 221 -1.57 -1.71 9.83
N VAL A 222 -2.81 -2.15 9.58
CA VAL A 222 -3.85 -1.32 8.99
C VAL A 222 -4.65 -0.62 10.10
N SER A 223 -4.55 0.70 10.22
CA SER A 223 -5.21 1.44 11.30
C SER A 223 -6.75 1.47 11.21
N GLY A 224 -7.29 1.36 10.00
CA GLY A 224 -8.72 1.49 9.70
C GLY A 224 -9.23 2.92 9.53
N LEU A 225 -8.40 3.93 9.80
CA LEU A 225 -8.70 5.34 9.57
C LEU A 225 -7.91 5.85 8.38
N GLU A 226 -8.55 6.64 7.51
CA GLU A 226 -7.89 7.22 6.34
C GLU A 226 -6.83 8.26 6.73
N SER A 227 -5.90 8.54 5.81
CA SER A 227 -4.92 9.62 6.00
C SER A 227 -5.59 10.99 6.08
N THR A 228 -5.03 11.88 6.89
CA THR A 228 -5.36 13.30 6.86
C THR A 228 -4.87 13.90 5.55
N VAL A 229 -5.66 14.79 4.94
CA VAL A 229 -5.29 15.44 3.67
C VAL A 229 -5.06 16.92 3.92
N ILE A 230 -3.86 17.39 3.62
CA ILE A 230 -3.46 18.79 3.74
C ILE A 230 -3.06 19.34 2.38
N ASP A 231 -3.32 20.61 2.15
CA ASP A 231 -2.87 21.35 0.98
C ASP A 231 -1.70 22.24 1.37
N LEU A 232 -0.51 21.91 0.89
CA LEU A 232 0.72 22.67 1.14
C LEU A 232 0.90 23.82 0.14
N THR A 233 -0.03 24.02 -0.80
CA THR A 233 -0.08 25.24 -1.62
C THR A 233 -0.82 26.38 -0.93
N SER A 234 -1.74 26.06 -0.02
CA SER A 234 -2.58 27.04 0.68
C SER A 234 -2.56 26.90 2.20
N TYR A 235 -1.78 25.95 2.74
CA TYR A 235 -1.69 25.60 4.16
C TYR A 235 -3.05 25.32 4.81
N LYS A 236 -3.89 24.54 4.12
CA LYS A 236 -5.25 24.18 4.56
C LYS A 236 -5.40 22.70 4.79
N ILE A 237 -6.24 22.34 5.75
CA ILE A 237 -6.67 20.97 5.93
C ILE A 237 -7.87 20.73 5.01
N LEU A 238 -7.75 19.79 4.08
CA LEU A 238 -8.81 19.43 3.13
C LEU A 238 -9.71 18.32 3.67
N ARG A 239 -9.17 17.47 4.54
CA ARG A 239 -9.90 16.38 5.21
C ARG A 239 -9.16 15.94 6.46
N GLN A 240 -9.84 15.98 7.61
CA GLN A 240 -9.35 15.31 8.82
C GLN A 240 -9.38 13.79 8.63
N GLY A 241 -8.28 13.13 8.98
CA GLY A 241 -8.15 11.67 9.00
C GLY A 241 -7.58 11.22 10.34
N ILE A 242 -6.59 10.34 10.29
CA ILE A 242 -5.92 9.81 11.48
C ILE A 242 -5.16 10.88 12.30
N VAL A 243 -4.66 11.93 11.65
CA VAL A 243 -3.98 13.07 12.31
C VAL A 243 -5.00 14.16 12.54
N SER A 244 -5.11 14.63 13.78
CA SER A 244 -6.10 15.64 14.17
C SER A 244 -5.79 17.00 13.57
N ASP A 245 -6.83 17.82 13.38
CA ASP A 245 -6.65 19.18 12.86
C ASP A 245 -5.76 20.02 13.78
N GLN A 246 -5.92 19.87 15.10
CA GLN A 246 -5.09 20.56 16.10
C GLN A 246 -3.59 20.24 15.94
N GLU A 247 -3.25 18.97 15.71
CA GLU A 247 -1.85 18.55 15.52
C GLU A 247 -1.27 19.16 14.23
N ILE A 248 -2.03 19.16 13.13
CA ILE A 248 -1.62 19.81 11.88
C ILE A 248 -1.43 21.31 12.08
N TYR A 249 -2.34 21.99 12.77
CA TYR A 249 -2.21 23.42 13.05
C TYR A 249 -0.97 23.74 13.89
N ASN A 250 -0.67 22.92 14.90
CA ASN A 250 0.54 23.09 15.71
C ASN A 250 1.81 22.98 14.85
N ILE A 251 1.85 22.02 13.91
CA ILE A 251 2.97 21.86 12.98
C ILE A 251 3.09 23.08 12.07
N PHE A 252 1.99 23.56 11.49
CA PHE A 252 2.01 24.77 10.65
C PHE A 252 2.51 26.00 11.42
N GLN A 253 2.04 26.23 12.64
CA GLN A 253 2.48 27.34 13.50
C GLN A 253 3.97 27.25 13.88
N SER A 254 4.54 26.06 13.94
CA SER A 254 5.96 25.88 14.29
C SER A 254 6.92 26.12 13.12
N VAL A 255 6.42 26.15 11.88
CA VAL A 255 7.24 26.21 10.66
C VAL A 255 7.02 27.47 9.83
N LEU A 256 5.77 27.96 9.75
CA LEU A 256 5.39 29.16 8.98
C LEU A 256 5.56 30.43 9.83
#